data_AF-A0A803KBG3-F1
#
_entry.id   AF-A0A803KBG3-F1
#
_cell.length_a   1.000
_cell.length_b   1.000
_cell.length_c   1.000
_cell.angle_alpha   90.00
_cell.angle_beta   90.00
_cell.angle_gamma   90.00
#
_symmetry.space_group_name_H-M   'P 1'
#
loop_
_entity.id
_entity.type
_entity.pdbx_description
1 polymer ?
#
loop_
_entity_poly.entity_id
_entity_poly.type
_entity_poly.pdbx_seq_one_letter_code
_entity_poly.pdbx_strand_id
1 'polypeptide(L)'
;LRRDGYTVQVNVNDYLDIYCPHYNETPGEHKMEQYILYMVSYEGYRTCNISQGFKRWECNRPHAPHSPIKFSEKFQRYSAFSLGYEFHAGHEYYYISTPTHNHRRSCLKMKVFVCCASS
;
A
#
# COMPACT_ATOMS: atom_id res chain seq x y z
N LEU A 1 -2.94 2.48 6.45
CA LEU A 1 -1.61 2.12 7.00
C LEU A 1 -1.41 2.85 8.33
N ARG A 2 -0.53 2.35 9.22
CA ARG A 2 -0.24 3.00 10.52
C ARG A 2 1.27 3.08 10.77
N ARG A 3 1.71 4.03 11.60
CA ARG A 3 3.14 4.20 11.94
C ARG A 3 3.70 3.01 12.71
N ASP A 4 2.93 2.46 13.63
CA ASP A 4 3.35 1.28 14.42
C ASP A 4 3.14 -0.04 13.67
N GLY A 5 2.56 0.03 12.47
CA GLY A 5 2.14 -1.13 11.68
C GLY A 5 0.65 -1.42 11.80
N TYR A 6 0.10 -1.90 10.70
CA TYR A 6 -1.28 -2.36 10.59
C TYR A 6 -1.26 -3.75 9.97
N THR A 7 -1.95 -4.72 10.56
CA THR A 7 -1.97 -6.09 10.03
C THR A 7 -3.33 -6.38 9.44
N VAL A 8 -3.33 -6.94 8.23
CA VAL A 8 -4.53 -7.44 7.55
C VAL A 8 -4.33 -8.91 7.26
N GLN A 9 -5.36 -9.72 7.49
CA GLN A 9 -5.39 -11.10 7.03
C GLN A 9 -6.33 -11.18 5.82
N VAL A 10 -5.90 -11.88 4.78
CA VAL A 10 -6.67 -12.14 3.56
C VAL A 10 -6.53 -13.61 3.16
N ASN A 11 -7.44 -14.10 2.32
CA ASN A 11 -7.32 -15.37 1.64
C ASN A 11 -6.75 -15.18 0.23
N VAL A 12 -6.33 -16.28 -0.40
CA VAL A 12 -6.01 -16.30 -1.83
C VAL A 12 -7.26 -15.88 -2.60
N ASN A 13 -7.10 -15.04 -3.62
CA ASN A 13 -8.13 -14.42 -4.45
C ASN A 13 -8.96 -13.29 -3.81
N ASP A 14 -8.75 -12.99 -2.52
CA ASP A 14 -9.34 -11.79 -1.93
C ASP A 14 -8.77 -10.52 -2.54
N TYR A 15 -9.49 -9.43 -2.33
CA TYR A 15 -9.10 -8.09 -2.73
C TYR A 15 -8.83 -7.22 -1.50
N LEU A 16 -7.74 -6.46 -1.53
CA LEU A 16 -7.48 -5.38 -0.59
C LEU A 16 -7.61 -4.04 -1.30
N ASP A 17 -8.61 -3.26 -0.87
CA ASP A 17 -8.82 -1.90 -1.34
C ASP A 17 -8.07 -0.90 -0.44
N ILE A 18 -7.18 -0.12 -1.04
CA ILE A 18 -6.43 0.96 -0.41
C ILE A 18 -6.92 2.28 -1.00
N TYR A 19 -7.40 3.17 -0.13
CA TYR A 19 -7.89 4.49 -0.51
C TYR A 19 -6.83 5.55 -0.25
N CYS A 20 -6.60 6.43 -1.22
CA CYS A 20 -5.77 7.62 -1.04
C CYS A 20 -6.46 8.65 -0.13
N PRO A 21 -5.69 9.51 0.56
CA PRO A 21 -6.23 10.69 1.21
C PRO A 21 -6.98 11.55 0.20
N HIS A 22 -8.15 12.02 0.59
CA HIS A 22 -9.03 12.86 -0.23
C HIS A 22 -9.53 14.01 0.62
N TYR A 23 -9.49 15.21 0.04
CA TYR A 23 -9.83 16.44 0.73
C TYR A 23 -10.85 17.21 -0.13
N ASN A 24 -12.05 17.43 0.43
CA ASN A 24 -13.15 18.14 -0.22
C ASN A 24 -12.91 19.65 -0.31
N GLU A 25 -12.25 20.21 0.70
CA GLU A 25 -11.84 21.61 0.75
C GLU A 25 -10.33 21.68 0.48
N THR A 26 -9.82 22.86 0.17
CA THR A 26 -8.38 23.15 0.10
C THR A 26 -7.87 23.61 1.47
N PRO A 27 -7.54 22.72 2.44
CA PRO A 27 -6.65 23.13 3.51
C PRO A 27 -5.33 23.56 2.86
N GLY A 28 -4.65 24.59 3.36
CA GLY A 28 -3.42 25.09 2.71
C GLY A 28 -2.48 23.94 2.29
N GLU A 29 -1.94 23.98 1.06
CA GLU A 29 -1.31 22.85 0.34
C GLU A 29 -0.37 21.98 1.19
N HIS A 30 0.35 22.58 2.14
CA HIS A 30 1.24 21.91 3.08
C HIS A 30 0.56 20.91 4.06
N LYS A 31 -0.77 20.85 4.11
CA LYS A 31 -1.53 19.90 4.94
C LYS A 31 -2.03 18.68 4.18
N MET A 32 -1.95 18.67 2.85
CA MET A 32 -2.48 17.57 2.04
C MET A 32 -1.45 16.44 1.95
N GLU A 33 -1.82 15.27 2.46
CA GLU A 33 -0.92 14.13 2.44
C GLU A 33 -0.91 13.47 1.06
N GLN A 34 0.27 13.40 0.47
CA GLN A 34 0.55 12.67 -0.75
C GLN A 34 1.66 11.66 -0.48
N TYR A 35 1.52 10.45 -1.00
CA TYR A 35 2.48 9.39 -0.76
C TYR A 35 2.58 8.40 -1.92
N ILE A 36 3.72 7.72 -1.99
CA ILE A 36 3.93 6.58 -2.87
C ILE A 36 3.90 5.32 -2.00
N LEU A 37 3.13 4.32 -2.42
CA LEU A 37 3.02 3.01 -1.80
C LEU A 37 4.01 2.06 -2.48
N TYR A 38 4.83 1.40 -1.66
CA TYR A 38 5.79 0.39 -2.09
C TYR A 38 5.44 -0.95 -1.46
N MET A 39 5.65 -2.01 -2.22
CA MET A 39 5.76 -3.36 -1.68
C MET A 39 7.24 -3.65 -1.44
N VAL A 40 7.60 -4.06 -0.23
CA VAL A 40 9.00 -4.19 0.22
C VAL A 40 9.25 -5.55 0.89
N SER A 41 10.52 -5.87 1.08
CA SER A 41 10.95 -6.98 1.94
C SER A 41 10.62 -6.71 3.42
N TYR A 42 10.72 -7.74 4.26
CA TYR A 42 10.59 -7.61 5.71
C TYR A 42 11.59 -6.59 6.30
N GLU A 43 12.83 -6.58 5.81
CA GLU A 43 13.84 -5.60 6.23
C GLU A 43 13.43 -4.17 5.85
N GLY A 44 12.96 -3.97 4.62
CA GLY A 44 12.45 -2.67 4.16
C GLY A 44 11.26 -2.18 4.98
N TYR A 45 10.37 -3.09 5.38
CA TYR A 45 9.25 -2.78 6.28
C TYR A 45 9.70 -2.31 7.66
N ARG A 46 10.73 -2.94 8.23
CA ARG A 46 11.28 -2.56 9.54
C ARG A 46 12.02 -1.24 9.52
N THR A 47 12.76 -0.99 8.45
CA THR A 47 13.65 0.18 8.32
C THR A 47 13.05 1.34 7.53
N CYS A 48 11.80 1.18 7.03
CA CYS A 48 11.20 2.12 6.08
C CYS A 48 12.05 2.34 4.82
N ASN A 49 12.78 1.31 4.37
CA ASN A 49 13.67 1.39 3.22
C ASN A 49 13.00 0.82 1.95
N ILE A 50 13.02 1.60 0.86
CA ILE A 50 12.43 1.27 -0.45
C ILE A 50 13.42 0.65 -1.45
N SER A 51 14.71 0.57 -1.15
CA SER A 51 15.76 0.17 -2.12
C SER A 51 15.55 -1.23 -2.72
N GLN A 52 14.94 -2.15 -1.96
CA GLN A 52 14.59 -3.50 -2.43
C GLN A 52 13.07 -3.67 -2.63
N GLY A 53 12.36 -2.57 -2.85
CA GLY A 53 10.92 -2.55 -3.04
C GLY A 53 10.51 -2.20 -4.46
N PHE A 54 9.27 -2.53 -4.79
CA PHE A 54 8.64 -2.13 -6.03
C PHE A 54 7.61 -1.05 -5.75
N LYS A 55 7.64 0.04 -6.53
CA LYS A 55 6.56 1.01 -6.53
C LYS A 55 5.29 0.27 -6.92
N ARG A 56 4.35 0.20 -5.97
CA ARG A 56 3.00 -0.24 -6.26
C ARG A 56 2.28 0.97 -6.82
N TRP A 57 2.02 1.97 -6.01
CA TRP A 57 1.00 2.95 -6.34
C TRP A 57 1.36 4.36 -5.87
N GLU A 58 0.72 5.38 -6.43
CA GLU A 58 1.00 6.78 -6.11
C GLU A 58 -0.31 7.54 -5.83
N CYS A 59 -0.40 8.12 -4.64
CA CYS A 59 -1.47 9.01 -4.20
C CYS A 59 -1.03 10.47 -4.39
N ASN A 60 -1.19 10.98 -5.61
CA ASN A 60 -0.80 12.35 -6.00
C ASN A 60 -1.98 13.25 -6.40
N ARG A 61 -3.23 12.79 -6.23
CA ARG A 61 -4.44 13.55 -6.57
C ARG A 61 -5.37 13.69 -5.35
N PRO A 62 -5.04 14.59 -4.40
CA PRO A 62 -5.83 14.79 -3.18
C PRO A 62 -7.24 15.37 -3.44
N HIS A 63 -7.45 16.02 -4.58
CA HIS A 63 -8.74 16.61 -5.00
C HIS A 63 -9.39 15.86 -6.16
N ALA A 64 -9.33 14.52 -6.15
CA ALA A 64 -10.06 13.75 -7.14
C ALA A 64 -11.56 14.16 -7.15
N PRO A 65 -12.17 14.41 -8.34
CA PRO A 65 -13.42 15.17 -8.47
C PRO A 65 -14.67 14.49 -7.90
N HIS A 66 -14.63 13.19 -7.61
CA HIS A 66 -15.82 12.43 -7.18
C HIS A 66 -15.60 11.66 -5.88
N SER A 67 -14.52 10.89 -5.80
CA SER A 67 -14.26 10.00 -4.68
C SER A 67 -12.76 9.86 -4.44
N PRO A 68 -12.35 9.40 -3.23
CA PRO A 68 -10.97 9.02 -2.99
C PRO A 68 -10.54 8.00 -4.03
N ILE A 69 -9.33 8.18 -4.56
CA ILE A 69 -8.76 7.21 -5.49
C ILE A 69 -8.59 5.89 -4.75
N LYS A 70 -9.14 4.83 -5.36
CA LYS A 70 -9.10 3.47 -4.84
C LYS A 70 -8.16 2.60 -5.66
N PHE A 71 -7.34 1.82 -4.97
CA PHE A 71 -6.48 0.81 -5.55
C PHE A 71 -6.82 -0.54 -4.98
N SER A 72 -7.02 -1.52 -5.86
CA SER A 72 -7.40 -2.87 -5.48
C SER A 72 -6.24 -3.82 -5.79
N GLU A 73 -5.69 -4.45 -4.76
CA GLU A 73 -4.71 -5.53 -4.91
C GLU A 73 -5.44 -6.87 -4.81
N LYS A 74 -5.29 -7.73 -5.82
CA LYS A 74 -5.84 -9.09 -5.78
C LYS A 74 -4.77 -10.06 -5.34
N PHE A 75 -5.02 -10.82 -4.29
CA PHE A 75 -4.09 -11.81 -3.74
C PHE A 75 -4.16 -13.14 -4.51
N GLN A 76 -3.94 -13.07 -5.82
CA GLN A 76 -4.02 -14.22 -6.72
C GLN A 76 -2.74 -15.05 -6.71
N ARG A 77 -2.88 -16.36 -6.90
CA ARG A 77 -1.75 -17.29 -6.98
C ARG A 77 -0.96 -17.19 -8.28
N TYR A 78 -1.65 -16.87 -9.37
CA TYR A 78 -1.06 -16.77 -10.71
C TYR A 78 -1.42 -15.41 -11.29
N SER A 79 -0.41 -14.67 -11.73
CA SER A 79 -0.62 -13.39 -12.38
C SER A 79 -0.79 -13.57 -13.89
N ALA A 80 -1.87 -13.03 -14.45
CA ALA A 80 -2.03 -12.95 -15.91
C ALA A 80 -1.12 -11.88 -16.56
N PHE A 81 -0.47 -11.03 -15.75
CA PHE A 81 0.44 -9.99 -16.19
C PHE A 81 1.89 -10.36 -15.88
N SER A 82 2.80 -10.17 -16.84
CA SER A 82 4.22 -10.53 -16.70
C SER A 82 4.95 -9.80 -15.59
N LEU A 83 4.50 -8.60 -15.21
CA LEU A 83 5.02 -7.83 -14.06
C LEU A 83 4.05 -7.84 -12.86
N GLY A 84 2.99 -8.65 -12.92
CA GLY A 84 2.07 -8.78 -11.80
C GLY A 84 2.66 -9.69 -10.73
N TYR A 85 2.20 -9.47 -9.49
CA TYR A 85 2.73 -10.17 -8.33
C TYR A 85 1.89 -11.39 -8.00
N GLU A 86 2.54 -12.44 -7.50
CA GLU A 86 1.91 -13.70 -7.12
C GLU A 86 1.94 -13.86 -5.60
N PHE A 87 0.82 -14.33 -5.04
CA PHE A 87 0.62 -14.45 -3.61
C PHE A 87 0.39 -15.90 -3.20
N HIS A 88 1.03 -16.30 -2.11
CA HIS A 88 1.03 -17.66 -1.60
C HIS A 88 0.42 -17.72 -0.21
N ALA A 89 -0.40 -18.74 0.03
CA ALA A 89 -0.90 -19.06 1.36
C ALA A 89 0.26 -19.28 2.35
N GLY A 90 0.05 -18.90 3.61
CA GLY A 90 1.04 -18.93 4.68
C GLY A 90 2.12 -17.85 4.61
N HIS A 91 2.08 -16.93 3.65
CA HIS A 91 3.12 -15.90 3.48
C HIS A 91 2.67 -14.52 3.96
N GLU A 92 3.65 -13.73 4.40
CA GLU A 92 3.49 -12.34 4.78
C GLU A 92 4.06 -11.41 3.72
N TYR A 93 3.32 -10.36 3.41
CA TYR A 93 3.64 -9.35 2.41
C TYR A 93 3.63 -7.97 3.05
N TYR A 94 4.58 -7.13 2.69
CA TYR A 94 4.82 -5.88 3.41
C TYR A 94 4.72 -4.68 2.50
N TYR A 95 4.01 -3.66 3.01
CA TYR A 95 3.80 -2.41 2.33
C TYR A 95 4.25 -1.25 3.21
N ILE A 96 4.92 -0.27 2.60
CA ILE A 96 5.25 1.01 3.23
C ILE A 96 4.83 2.17 2.34
N SER A 97 4.53 3.32 2.93
CA SER A 97 4.32 4.55 2.18
C SER A 97 5.37 5.60 2.53
N THR A 98 5.89 6.26 1.49
CA THR A 98 6.80 7.40 1.63
C THR A 98 6.09 8.67 1.19
N PRO A 99 6.12 9.75 2.01
CA PRO A 99 5.56 11.03 1.60
C PRO A 99 6.33 11.64 0.43
N THR A 100 5.64 12.31 -0.49
CA THR A 100 6.27 12.94 -1.67
C THR A 100 7.04 14.22 -1.35
N HIS A 101 6.59 14.97 -0.33
CA HIS A 101 7.15 16.31 -0.01
C HIS A 101 7.87 16.40 1.35
N ASN A 102 7.87 15.35 2.17
CA ASN A 102 8.41 15.44 3.53
C ASN A 102 9.12 14.16 4.01
N HIS A 103 10.36 13.97 3.54
CA HIS A 103 11.20 12.80 3.85
C HIS A 103 11.55 12.63 5.34
N ARG A 104 11.22 13.60 6.21
CA ARG A 104 11.51 13.53 7.66
C ARG A 104 10.45 12.78 8.47
N ARG A 105 9.30 12.42 7.88
CA ARG A 105 8.26 11.66 8.58
C ARG A 105 8.55 10.15 8.53
N SER A 106 8.36 9.47 9.66
CA SER A 106 8.34 8.01 9.72
C SER A 106 7.32 7.44 8.72
N CYS A 107 7.69 6.41 7.96
CA CYS A 107 6.79 5.80 6.98
C CYS A 107 5.52 5.23 7.63
N LEU A 108 4.39 5.24 6.92
CA LEU A 108 3.26 4.41 7.30
C LEU A 108 3.51 3.01 6.77
N LYS A 109 3.10 1.99 7.51
CA LYS A 109 3.35 0.61 7.11
C LYS A 109 2.17 -0.31 7.37
N MET A 110 2.12 -1.40 6.60
CA MET A 110 1.12 -2.45 6.69
C MET A 110 1.75 -3.80 6.35
N LYS A 111 1.34 -4.83 7.10
CA LYS A 111 1.64 -6.22 6.84
C LYS A 111 0.35 -6.91 6.41
N VAL A 112 0.42 -7.73 5.37
CA VAL A 112 -0.69 -8.57 4.91
C VAL A 112 -0.28 -10.02 5.05
N PHE A 113 -1.02 -10.79 5.85
CA PHE A 113 -0.85 -12.22 5.95
C PHE A 113 -1.87 -12.90 5.03
N VAL A 114 -1.40 -13.71 4.09
CA VAL A 114 -2.25 -14.52 3.22
C VAL A 114 -2.43 -15.86 3.90
N CYS A 115 -3.60 -16.09 4.51
CA CYS A 115 -3.90 -17.32 5.24
C CYS A 115 -3.94 -18.50 4.30
N CYS A 116 -5.01 -18.55 3.51
CA CYS A 116 -5.60 -19.82 3.12
C CYS A 116 -6.08 -19.77 1.67
N ALA A 117 -6.11 -20.92 1.00
CA ALA A 117 -6.76 -21.01 -0.29
C ALA A 117 -8.24 -20.62 -0.13
N SER A 118 -8.78 -19.84 -1.07
CA SER A 118 -10.22 -19.61 -1.13
C SER A 118 -10.94 -20.96 -1.24
N SER A 119 -11.88 -21.20 -0.33
CA SER A 119 -12.80 -22.33 -0.35
C SER A 119 -13.63 -22.37 -1.63
#